data_AF-A0A538J396-F1
#
_entry.id   AF-A0A538J396-F1
#
_cell.length_a   1.000
_cell.length_b   1.000
_cell.length_c   1.000
_cell.angle_alpha   90.00
_cell.angle_beta   90.00
_cell.angle_gamma   90.00
#
_symmetry.space_group_name_H-M   'P 1'
#
loop_
_entity.id
_entity.type
_entity.pdbx_description
1 polymer ?
#
loop_
_entity_poly.entity_id
_entity_poly.type
_entity_poly.pdbx_seq_one_letter_code
_entity_poly.pdbx_strand_id
1 'polypeptide(L)'
;MEHDMLRREIVARVGGIDRDALATIGIDLDRVRERVEESFGAGALDPPSCEGRIPFTAKAKKALELALREAVHLERRGIGTEHILLGLAHDGLAAEFLAERGLTPARIRDLVRAAA
;
A
#
# COMPACT_ATOMS: atom_id res chain seq x y z
N MET A 1 14.22 16.91 0.97
CA MET A 1 13.76 18.14 1.65
C MET A 1 12.47 18.69 1.05
N GLU A 2 12.33 18.78 -0.27
CA GLU A 2 11.14 19.34 -0.94
C GLU A 2 9.83 18.54 -0.74
N HIS A 3 9.93 17.21 -0.76
CA HIS A 3 8.76 16.32 -0.61
C HIS A 3 8.14 16.35 0.80
N ASP A 4 8.95 16.60 1.83
CA ASP A 4 8.50 16.66 3.22
C ASP A 4 7.76 17.98 3.52
N MET A 5 8.19 19.05 2.85
CA MET A 5 7.51 20.35 2.89
C MET A 5 6.15 20.28 2.18
N LEU A 6 6.11 19.65 0.99
CA LEU A 6 4.87 19.45 0.23
C LEU A 6 3.85 18.59 1.00
N ARG A 7 4.32 17.54 1.69
CA ARG A 7 3.46 16.69 2.53
C ARG A 7 2.85 17.48 3.70
N ARG A 8 3.65 18.27 4.40
CA ARG A 8 3.16 19.13 5.50
C ARG A 8 2.17 20.18 5.01
N GLU A 9 2.44 20.76 3.84
CA GLU A 9 1.56 21.75 3.22
C GLU A 9 0.21 21.14 2.80
N ILE A 10 0.21 19.93 2.24
CA ILE A 10 -1.03 19.20 1.90
C ILE A 10 -1.82 18.83 3.16
N VAL A 11 -1.17 18.34 4.22
CA VAL A 11 -1.83 18.03 5.50
C VAL A 11 -2.35 19.29 6.20
N ALA A 12 -1.68 20.43 6.02
CA ALA A 12 -2.17 21.71 6.54
C ALA A 12 -3.34 22.27 5.72
N ARG A 13 -3.36 22.05 4.39
CA ARG A 13 -4.43 22.50 3.49
C ARG A 13 -5.66 21.59 3.49
N VAL A 14 -5.47 20.28 3.65
CA VAL A 14 -6.53 19.31 3.90
C VAL A 14 -6.74 19.31 5.41
N GLY A 15 -7.51 20.30 5.88
CA GLY A 15 -7.62 20.71 7.28
C GLY A 15 -7.45 19.58 8.30
N GLY A 16 -6.55 19.82 9.26
CA GLY A 16 -6.42 18.97 10.43
C GLY A 16 -7.77 18.78 11.12
N ILE A 17 -7.95 17.61 11.74
CA ILE A 17 -9.17 17.29 12.48
C ILE A 17 -9.30 18.26 13.65
N ASP A 18 -10.32 19.11 13.62
CA ASP A 18 -10.62 20.07 14.69
C ASP A 18 -11.23 19.34 15.89
N ARG A 19 -10.44 19.26 16.98
CA ARG A 19 -10.80 18.61 18.23
C ARG A 19 -12.04 19.22 18.87
N ASP A 20 -12.18 20.54 18.80
CA ASP A 20 -13.28 21.25 19.47
C ASP A 20 -14.59 21.08 18.69
N ALA A 21 -14.48 21.02 17.35
CA ALA A 21 -15.61 20.66 16.50
C ALA A 21 -16.11 19.23 16.78
N LEU A 22 -15.20 18.27 16.99
CA LEU A 22 -15.57 16.90 17.36
C LEU A 22 -16.18 16.79 18.76
N ALA A 23 -15.65 17.53 19.73
CA ALA A 23 -16.18 17.56 21.08
C ALA A 23 -17.64 18.06 21.10
N THR A 24 -17.97 19.02 20.23
CA THR A 24 -19.34 19.58 20.08
C THR A 24 -20.37 18.52 19.70
N ILE A 25 -19.97 17.48 18.95
CA ILE A 25 -20.84 16.34 18.58
C ILE A 25 -20.67 15.13 19.50
N GLY A 26 -19.99 15.29 20.64
CA GLY A 26 -19.81 14.25 21.66
C GLY A 26 -18.69 13.25 21.35
N ILE A 27 -17.76 13.58 20.45
CA ILE A 27 -16.61 12.75 20.13
C ILE A 27 -15.40 13.26 20.92
N ASP A 28 -14.94 12.46 21.88
CA ASP A 28 -13.68 12.68 22.59
C ASP A 28 -12.52 12.07 21.80
N LEU A 29 -11.72 12.94 21.16
CA LEU A 29 -10.60 12.52 20.32
C LEU A 29 -9.48 11.86 21.12
N ASP A 30 -9.25 12.23 22.39
CA ASP A 30 -8.24 11.57 23.23
C ASP A 30 -8.66 10.15 23.56
N ARG A 31 -9.95 9.97 23.90
CA ARG A 31 -10.51 8.64 24.19
C ARG A 31 -10.47 7.72 22.97
N VAL A 32 -10.71 8.26 21.78
CA VAL A 32 -10.56 7.52 20.53
C VAL A 32 -9.11 7.13 20.30
N ARG A 33 -8.17 8.05 20.51
CA ARG A 33 -6.73 7.78 20.37
C ARG A 33 -6.25 6.70 21.32
N GLU A 34 -6.55 6.79 22.62
CA GLU A 34 -6.20 5.76 23.61
C GLU A 34 -6.65 4.38 23.14
N ARG A 35 -7.91 4.25 22.75
CA ARG A 35 -8.50 2.95 22.39
C ARG A 35 -7.91 2.35 21.11
N VAL A 36 -7.51 3.21 20.16
CA VAL A 36 -6.79 2.78 18.96
C VAL A 36 -5.37 2.34 19.34
N GLU A 37 -4.65 3.10 20.15
CA GLU A 37 -3.29 2.74 20.56
C GLU A 37 -3.25 1.48 21.46
N GLU A 38 -4.28 1.25 22.29
CA GLU A 38 -4.46 -0.01 23.02
C GLU A 38 -4.61 -1.22 22.09
N SER A 39 -5.33 -1.04 20.97
CA SER A 39 -5.64 -2.12 20.04
C SER A 39 -4.51 -2.38 19.02
N PHE A 40 -3.76 -1.33 18.65
CA PHE A 40 -2.82 -1.36 17.52
C PHE A 40 -1.37 -1.01 17.91
N GLY A 41 -1.11 -0.63 19.17
CA GLY A 41 0.20 -0.24 19.69
C GLY A 41 0.38 1.28 19.82
N ALA A 42 1.34 1.68 20.66
CA ALA A 42 1.68 3.09 20.87
C ALA A 42 2.07 3.78 19.55
N GLY A 43 1.53 4.96 19.30
CA GLY A 43 1.76 5.71 18.06
C GLY A 43 1.05 5.14 16.82
N ALA A 44 0.04 4.28 16.98
CA ALA A 44 -0.74 3.75 15.85
C ALA A 44 -1.44 4.82 14.99
N LEU A 45 -1.71 6.00 15.57
CA LEU A 45 -2.30 7.14 14.86
C LEU A 45 -1.26 8.17 14.43
N ASP A 46 0.01 7.95 14.74
CA ASP A 46 1.05 8.87 14.31
C ASP A 46 1.25 8.73 12.80
N PRO A 47 1.47 9.86 12.10
CA PRO A 47 1.80 9.78 10.68
C PRO A 47 3.02 8.87 10.53
N PRO A 48 3.04 7.97 9.53
CA PRO A 48 4.19 7.10 9.34
C PRO A 48 5.42 7.98 9.23
N SER A 49 6.37 7.77 10.14
CA SER A 49 7.67 8.41 10.09
C SER A 49 8.30 8.02 8.76
N CYS A 50 8.61 9.02 7.93
CA CYS A 50 9.37 8.82 6.70
C CYS A 50 10.78 8.28 6.99
N GLU A 51 11.21 8.32 8.25
CA GLU A 51 12.47 7.81 8.76
C GLU A 51 12.27 6.36 9.26
N GLY A 52 12.12 5.44 8.31
CA GLY A 52 11.99 4.02 8.62
C GLY A 52 11.56 3.19 7.42
N ARG A 53 11.97 1.91 7.39
CA ARG A 53 11.40 0.93 6.46
C ARG A 53 9.96 0.67 6.85
N ILE A 54 9.02 1.15 6.04
CA ILE A 54 7.61 0.77 6.17
C ILE A 54 7.53 -0.76 5.99
N PRO A 55 7.06 -1.51 7.01
CA PRO A 55 6.95 -2.96 6.88
C PRO A 55 5.89 -3.30 5.84
N PHE A 56 6.18 -4.28 4.99
CA PHE A 56 5.18 -4.82 4.07
C PHE A 56 4.06 -5.52 4.85
N THR A 57 2.82 -5.25 4.45
CA THR A 57 1.65 -6.04 4.88
C THR A 57 1.79 -7.49 4.43
N ALA A 58 1.06 -8.41 5.06
CA ALA A 58 1.06 -9.83 4.64
C ALA A 58 0.68 -9.99 3.16
N LYS A 59 -0.29 -9.20 2.68
CA LYS A 59 -0.70 -9.17 1.27
C LYS A 59 0.42 -8.67 0.35
N ALA A 60 1.11 -7.58 0.72
CA ALA A 60 2.24 -7.06 -0.05
C ALA A 60 3.41 -8.06 -0.11
N LYS A 61 3.74 -8.72 1.01
CA LYS A 61 4.74 -9.80 1.03
C LYS A 61 4.35 -10.94 0.08
N LYS A 62 3.08 -11.36 0.10
CA LYS A 62 2.59 -12.42 -0.78
C LYS A 62 2.71 -12.06 -2.26
N ALA A 63 2.36 -10.83 -2.64
CA ALA A 63 2.53 -10.36 -4.01
C ALA A 63 4.00 -10.36 -4.45
N LEU A 64 4.92 -9.97 -3.57
CA LEU A 64 6.37 -10.01 -3.86
C LEU A 64 6.91 -11.45 -3.97
N GLU A 65 6.43 -12.38 -3.14
CA GLU A 65 6.77 -13.80 -3.28
C GLU A 65 6.31 -14.37 -4.62
N LEU A 66 5.11 -14.00 -5.07
CA LEU A 66 4.57 -14.43 -6.36
C LEU A 66 5.35 -13.81 -7.53
N ALA A 67 5.72 -12.53 -7.42
CA ALA A 67 6.59 -11.87 -8.39
C ALA A 67 7.96 -12.57 -8.49
N LEU A 68 8.55 -12.97 -7.37
CA LEU A 68 9.80 -13.73 -7.38
C LEU A 68 9.66 -15.07 -8.09
N ARG A 69 8.55 -15.80 -7.86
CA ARG A 69 8.28 -17.08 -8.56
C ARG A 69 8.18 -16.89 -10.07
N GLU A 70 7.53 -15.82 -10.51
CA GLU A 70 7.42 -15.49 -11.94
C GLU A 70 8.79 -15.13 -12.54
N ALA A 71 9.64 -14.39 -11.82
CA ALA A 71 11.02 -14.10 -12.27
C ALA A 71 11.85 -15.37 -12.43
N VAL A 72 11.73 -16.32 -11.48
CA VAL A 72 12.37 -17.63 -11.57
C VAL A 72 11.83 -18.44 -12.75
N HIS A 73 10.50 -18.46 -12.93
CA HIS A 73 9.85 -19.17 -14.04
C HIS A 73 10.24 -18.64 -15.42
N LEU A 74 10.51 -17.34 -15.52
CA LEU A 74 10.99 -16.68 -16.75
C LEU A 74 12.52 -16.63 -16.85
N GLU A 75 13.24 -17.32 -15.95
CA GLU A 75 14.70 -17.40 -15.90
C GLU A 75 15.40 -16.02 -15.87
N ARG A 76 14.76 -15.03 -15.25
CA ARG A 76 15.30 -13.67 -15.10
C ARG A 76 16.10 -13.57 -13.80
N ARG A 77 17.23 -12.85 -13.86
CA ARG A 77 18.15 -12.66 -12.72
C ARG A 77 17.64 -11.67 -11.66
N GLY A 78 16.48 -11.05 -11.88
CA GLY A 78 15.92 -10.06 -10.97
C GLY A 78 14.43 -9.82 -11.21
N ILE A 79 13.78 -9.18 -10.24
CA ILE A 79 12.35 -8.84 -10.29
C ILE A 79 12.20 -7.50 -11.02
N GLY A 80 11.79 -7.56 -12.28
CA GLY A 80 11.29 -6.43 -13.06
C GLY A 80 9.82 -6.07 -12.79
N THR A 81 9.35 -4.98 -13.40
CA THR A 81 7.95 -4.50 -13.27
C THR A 81 6.91 -5.50 -13.73
N GLU A 82 7.24 -6.28 -14.76
CA GLU A 82 6.42 -7.35 -15.32
C GLU A 82 6.15 -8.47 -14.31
N HIS A 83 7.13 -8.80 -13.48
CA HIS A 83 7.01 -9.79 -12.43
C HIS A 83 6.17 -9.26 -11.27
N ILE A 84 6.36 -7.99 -10.90
CA ILE A 84 5.50 -7.32 -9.91
C ILE A 84 4.05 -7.31 -10.37
N LEU A 85 3.80 -6.96 -11.63
CA LEU A 85 2.46 -6.98 -12.21
C LEU A 85 1.85 -8.37 -12.16
N LEU A 86 2.60 -9.42 -12.52
CA LEU A 86 2.14 -10.81 -12.41
C LEU A 86 1.85 -11.21 -10.97
N GLY A 87 2.69 -10.81 -10.01
CA GLY A 87 2.49 -11.06 -8.59
C GLY A 87 1.22 -10.39 -8.05
N LEU A 88 0.90 -9.18 -8.52
CA LEU A 88 -0.32 -8.45 -8.17
C LEU A 88 -1.58 -9.02 -8.85
N ALA A 89 -1.45 -9.58 -10.04
CA ALA A 89 -2.57 -10.15 -10.79
C ALA A 89 -3.13 -11.46 -10.18
N HIS A 90 -2.49 -11.99 -9.14
CA HIS A 90 -2.87 -13.27 -8.54
C HIS A 90 -3.98 -13.19 -7.50
N ASP A 91 -4.06 -12.11 -6.71
CA ASP A 91 -5.06 -11.99 -5.63
C ASP A 91 -5.31 -10.53 -5.20
N GLY A 92 -6.48 -10.29 -4.62
CA GLY A 92 -6.93 -9.02 -4.05
C GLY A 92 -7.41 -7.99 -5.08
N LEU A 93 -7.59 -6.75 -4.60
CA LEU A 93 -8.16 -5.64 -5.40
C LEU A 93 -7.41 -5.37 -6.70
N ALA A 94 -6.09 -5.56 -6.71
CA ALA A 94 -5.28 -5.39 -7.93
C ALA A 94 -5.62 -6.47 -8.96
N ALA A 95 -5.77 -7.73 -8.54
CA ALA A 95 -6.16 -8.82 -9.41
C ALA A 95 -7.58 -8.62 -9.98
N GLU A 96 -8.53 -8.20 -9.14
CA GLU A 96 -9.89 -7.86 -9.56
C GLU A 96 -9.89 -6.75 -10.62
N PHE A 97 -9.22 -5.63 -10.35
CA PHE A 97 -9.13 -4.49 -11.26
C PHE A 97 -8.46 -4.82 -12.61
N LEU A 98 -7.45 -5.70 -12.59
CA LEU A 98 -6.77 -6.18 -13.79
C LEU A 98 -7.66 -7.16 -14.57
N ALA A 99 -8.36 -8.06 -13.88
CA ALA A 99 -9.29 -9.01 -14.49
C ALA A 99 -10.46 -8.30 -15.19
N GLU A 100 -11.01 -7.22 -14.61
CA GLU A 100 -12.01 -6.35 -15.24
C GLU A 100 -11.56 -5.77 -16.59
N ARG A 101 -10.24 -5.64 -16.80
CA ARG A 101 -9.62 -5.15 -18.04
C ARG A 101 -9.14 -6.28 -18.96
N GLY A 102 -9.46 -7.53 -18.63
CA GLY A 102 -9.01 -8.71 -19.37
C GLY A 102 -7.53 -9.05 -19.17
N LEU A 103 -6.86 -8.45 -18.19
CA LEU A 103 -5.45 -8.69 -17.86
C LEU A 103 -5.32 -9.79 -16.81
N THR A 104 -5.64 -11.02 -17.20
CA THR A 104 -5.42 -12.20 -16.36
C THR A 104 -3.93 -12.53 -16.24
N PRO A 105 -3.47 -13.27 -15.20
CA PRO A 105 -2.08 -13.70 -15.10
C PRO A 105 -1.57 -14.44 -16.35
N ALA A 106 -2.42 -15.29 -16.96
CA ALA A 106 -2.10 -15.97 -18.20
C ALA A 106 -1.88 -14.97 -19.35
N ARG A 107 -2.80 -14.02 -19.52
CA ARG A 107 -2.69 -12.99 -20.56
C ARG A 107 -1.46 -12.12 -20.38
N ILE A 108 -1.14 -11.73 -19.14
CA ILE A 108 0.06 -10.95 -18.83
C ILE A 108 1.32 -11.76 -19.17
N ARG A 109 1.38 -13.06 -18.82
CA ARG A 109 2.51 -13.92 -19.20
C ARG A 109 2.71 -13.97 -20.72
N ASP A 110 1.64 -14.11 -21.48
CA ASP A 110 1.72 -14.13 -22.95
C ASP A 110 2.27 -12.80 -23.50
N LEU A 111 1.81 -11.67 -22.97
CA LEU A 111 2.28 -10.33 -23.37
C LEU A 111 3.75 -10.11 -23.01
N VAL A 112 4.18 -10.54 -21.83
CA VAL A 112 5.58 -10.43 -21.38
C VAL A 112 6.50 -11.27 -22.25
N ARG A 113 6.09 -12.49 -22.61
CA ARG A 113 6.85 -13.36 -23.51
C ARG A 113 6.94 -12.79 -24.93
N ALA A 114 5.89 -12.14 -25.42
CA ALA A 114 5.89 -11.52 -26.75
C ALA A 114 6.77 -10.26 -26.83
N ALA A 115 7.06 -9.62 -25.69
CA ALA A 115 7.89 -8.42 -25.60
C ALA A 115 9.38 -8.71 -25.30
N ALA A 116 9.74 -9.99 -25.10
CA ALA A 116 11.07 -10.46 -24.78
C ALA A 116 11.82 -10.99 -26.01
#